data_AF-A0A841T861-F1
#
_entry.id   AF-A0A841T861-F1
#
_cell.length_a   1.000
_cell.length_b   1.000
_cell.length_c   1.000
_cell.angle_alpha   90.00
_cell.angle_beta   90.00
_cell.angle_gamma   90.00
#
_symmetry.space_group_name_H-M   'P 1'
#
loop_
_entity.id
_entity.type
_entity.pdbx_description
1 polymer ?
#
loop_
_entity_poly.entity_id
_entity_poly.type
_entity_poly.pdbx_seq_one_letter_code
_entity_poly.pdbx_strand_id
1 'polypeptide(L)'
;MAGLAPEVKDFIRANHLGTPFPELVRLVQDRFGESSAYNQIRAFVHNNKLWNGLDTRIKPGNVPFNKGKPRTWAGGEETRFKKGHRPKNYMPVGSERINTDGYIDVKIADPNKWTQVHLLIWEAVNGPIPKGHVVIFADANKFNVHPDNLVLVSRSQLARLNQNHLIKGSAELTKVGIVIADLKQKISDRRVKGKKGPMPE
;
A
#
# COMPACT_ATOMS: atom_id res chain seq x y z
N MET A 1 -27.80 11.21 11.58
CA MET A 1 -27.68 10.35 12.77
C MET A 1 -27.53 11.25 13.98
N ALA A 2 -28.47 11.20 14.93
CA ALA A 2 -28.33 11.95 16.18
C ALA A 2 -27.11 11.44 16.94
N GLY A 3 -26.22 12.35 17.36
CA GLY A 3 -25.10 12.01 18.23
C GLY A 3 -25.58 11.79 19.68
N LEU A 4 -24.66 11.36 20.55
CA LEU A 4 -24.98 11.19 21.98
C LEU A 4 -25.56 12.49 22.57
N ALA A 5 -26.59 12.33 23.40
CA ALA A 5 -27.19 13.43 24.16
C ALA A 5 -26.12 14.13 25.03
N PRO A 6 -26.24 15.45 25.28
CA PRO A 6 -25.28 16.19 26.10
C PRO A 6 -25.05 15.58 27.50
N GLU A 7 -26.13 15.17 28.16
CA GLU A 7 -26.10 14.48 29.46
C GLU A 7 -25.28 13.18 29.47
N VAL A 8 -25.34 12.40 28.38
CA VAL A 8 -24.55 11.18 28.23
C VAL A 8 -23.07 11.51 28.05
N LYS A 9 -22.76 12.56 27.28
CA LYS A 9 -21.38 13.02 27.07
C LYS A 9 -20.74 13.48 28.38
N ASP A 10 -21.48 14.22 29.19
CA ASP A 10 -20.99 14.71 30.49
C ASP A 10 -20.82 13.57 31.49
N PHE A 11 -21.74 12.61 31.49
CA PHE A 11 -21.58 11.39 32.28
C PHE A 11 -20.33 10.59 31.87
N ILE A 12 -20.07 10.44 30.57
CA ILE A 12 -18.85 9.77 30.08
C ILE A 12 -17.59 10.53 30.55
N ARG A 13 -17.57 11.86 30.44
CA ARG A 13 -16.43 12.67 30.92
C ARG A 13 -16.19 12.48 32.42
N ALA A 14 -17.24 12.41 33.22
CA ALA A 14 -17.12 12.23 34.67
C ALA A 14 -16.63 10.82 35.07
N ASN A 15 -16.93 9.78 34.27
CA ASN A 15 -16.74 8.37 34.68
C ASN A 15 -15.68 7.61 33.87
N HIS A 16 -15.03 8.22 32.88
CA HIS A 16 -14.06 7.50 32.03
C HIS A 16 -12.75 7.12 32.75
N LEU A 17 -12.28 7.94 33.69
CA LEU A 17 -11.00 7.71 34.39
C LEU A 17 -11.10 6.49 35.31
N GLY A 18 -10.15 5.56 35.21
CA GLY A 18 -10.10 4.34 36.00
C GLY A 18 -11.10 3.25 35.57
N THR A 19 -11.98 3.52 34.61
CA THR A 19 -13.05 2.60 34.21
C THR A 19 -12.69 1.85 32.94
N PRO A 20 -12.66 0.51 32.92
CA PRO A 20 -12.53 -0.27 31.69
C PRO A 20 -13.63 0.10 30.69
N PHE A 21 -13.30 0.18 29.40
CA PHE A 21 -14.28 0.61 28.39
C PHE A 21 -15.59 -0.22 28.38
N PRO A 22 -15.59 -1.56 28.54
CA PRO A 22 -16.83 -2.33 28.66
C PRO A 22 -17.68 -1.92 29.87
N GLU A 23 -17.03 -1.60 30.99
CA GLU A 23 -17.70 -1.16 32.21
C GLU A 23 -18.28 0.25 32.05
N LEU A 24 -17.56 1.15 31.39
CA LEU A 24 -18.05 2.49 31.06
C LEU A 24 -19.31 2.43 30.19
N VAL A 25 -19.34 1.53 29.21
CA VAL A 25 -20.54 1.29 28.39
C VAL A 25 -21.69 0.80 29.26
N ARG A 26 -21.45 -0.18 30.15
CA ARG A 26 -22.46 -0.70 31.08
C ARG A 26 -23.05 0.42 31.94
N LEU A 27 -22.20 1.26 32.55
CA LEU A 27 -22.64 2.39 33.37
C LEU A 27 -23.51 3.40 32.61
N VAL A 28 -23.17 3.66 31.33
CA VAL A 28 -23.97 4.55 30.47
C VAL A 28 -25.34 3.92 30.16
N GLN A 29 -25.36 2.62 29.84
CA GLN A 29 -26.59 1.89 29.53
C GLN A 29 -27.50 1.74 30.75
N ASP A 30 -26.95 1.46 31.92
CA ASP A 30 -27.70 1.34 33.17
C ASP A 30 -28.36 2.68 33.56
N ARG A 31 -27.71 3.81 33.26
CA ARG A 31 -28.22 5.15 33.64
C ARG A 31 -29.17 5.76 32.60
N PHE A 32 -28.91 5.58 31.31
CA PHE A 32 -29.64 6.26 30.22
C PHE A 32 -30.40 5.30 29.29
N GLY A 33 -30.44 4.01 29.64
CA GLY A 33 -31.01 2.93 28.85
C GLY A 33 -30.15 2.56 27.63
N GLU A 34 -30.62 1.58 26.85
CA GLU A 34 -29.97 1.12 25.61
C GLU A 34 -29.97 2.16 24.47
N SER A 35 -30.49 3.36 24.72
CA SER A 35 -30.56 4.48 23.77
C SER A 35 -29.18 4.90 23.23
N SER A 36 -28.12 4.67 24.00
CA SER A 36 -26.74 4.95 23.60
C SER A 36 -26.08 3.70 23.01
N ALA A 37 -25.98 3.67 21.67
CA ALA A 37 -25.35 2.55 20.99
C ALA A 37 -23.84 2.47 21.30
N TYR A 38 -23.32 1.26 21.54
CA TYR A 38 -21.91 0.98 21.84
C TYR A 38 -20.93 1.76 20.93
N ASN A 39 -21.20 1.80 19.63
CA ASN A 39 -20.36 2.48 18.65
C ASN A 39 -20.35 4.01 18.80
N GLN A 40 -21.45 4.61 19.26
CA GLN A 40 -21.53 6.05 19.51
C GLN A 40 -20.69 6.44 20.73
N ILE A 41 -20.78 5.64 21.82
CA ILE A 41 -19.95 5.80 23.02
C ILE A 41 -18.47 5.64 22.64
N ARG A 42 -18.14 4.59 21.88
CA ARG A 42 -16.77 4.32 21.40
C ARG A 42 -16.22 5.48 20.57
N ALA A 43 -16.98 5.95 19.59
CA ALA A 43 -16.58 7.07 18.73
C ALA A 43 -16.38 8.35 19.54
N PHE A 44 -17.26 8.65 20.50
CA PHE A 44 -17.14 9.83 21.35
C PHE A 44 -15.89 9.77 22.24
N VAL A 45 -15.66 8.67 22.94
CA VAL A 45 -14.48 8.46 23.79
C VAL A 45 -13.18 8.61 22.98
N HIS A 46 -13.12 7.99 21.81
CA HIS A 46 -11.96 8.07 20.92
C HIS A 46 -11.71 9.50 20.40
N ASN A 47 -12.74 10.16 19.87
CA ASN A 47 -12.60 11.48 19.24
C ASN A 47 -12.28 12.58 20.27
N ASN A 48 -12.68 12.39 21.53
CA ASN A 48 -12.41 13.33 22.62
C ASN A 48 -11.19 12.92 23.47
N LYS A 49 -10.45 11.88 23.07
CA LYS A 49 -9.23 11.40 23.75
C LYS A 49 -9.45 11.10 25.25
N LEU A 50 -10.62 10.57 25.59
CA LEU A 50 -11.02 10.23 26.96
C LEU A 50 -10.46 8.86 27.36
N TRP A 51 -9.14 8.75 27.45
CA TRP A 51 -8.48 7.51 27.86
C TRP A 51 -8.65 7.25 29.35
N ASN A 52 -8.97 6.01 29.72
CA ASN A 52 -9.24 5.65 31.13
C ASN A 52 -7.99 5.59 32.04
N GLY A 53 -6.78 5.72 31.49
CA GLY A 53 -5.54 5.73 32.26
C GLY A 53 -5.17 4.40 32.92
N LEU A 54 -5.86 3.30 32.59
CA LEU A 54 -5.55 1.99 33.16
C LEU A 54 -4.26 1.42 32.57
N ASP A 55 -3.34 0.99 33.45
CA ASP A 55 -2.16 0.24 33.02
C ASP A 55 -2.55 -1.19 32.65
N THR A 56 -2.66 -1.44 31.34
CA THR A 56 -3.00 -2.75 30.76
C THR A 56 -1.77 -3.57 30.41
N ARG A 57 -0.56 -3.11 30.77
CA ARG A 57 0.68 -3.85 30.52
C ARG A 57 0.70 -5.14 31.33
N ILE A 58 1.34 -6.15 30.75
CA ILE A 58 1.61 -7.40 31.44
C ILE A 58 2.60 -7.11 32.57
N LYS A 59 2.19 -7.38 33.82
CA LYS A 59 3.02 -7.15 35.01
C LYS A 59 4.20 -8.12 35.05
N PRO A 60 5.38 -7.70 35.57
CA PRO A 60 6.50 -8.60 35.82
C PRO A 60 6.06 -9.81 36.67
N GLY A 61 6.53 -11.01 36.30
CA GLY A 61 6.14 -12.26 36.95
C GLY A 61 4.89 -12.94 36.38
N ASN A 62 4.18 -12.30 35.43
CA ASN A 62 3.05 -12.95 34.76
C ASN A 62 3.53 -14.18 33.96
N VAL A 63 2.98 -15.35 34.27
CA VAL A 63 3.26 -16.60 33.57
C VAL A 63 2.20 -16.79 32.48
N PRO A 64 2.59 -16.82 31.18
CA PRO A 64 1.66 -17.12 30.10
C PRO A 64 0.96 -18.47 30.30
N PHE A 65 -0.33 -18.57 29.93
CA PHE A 65 -1.15 -19.78 30.13
C PHE A 65 -0.57 -21.05 29.47
N ASN A 66 0.33 -20.86 28.49
CA ASN A 66 0.99 -21.90 27.71
C ASN A 66 2.40 -22.24 28.21
N LYS A 67 2.94 -21.56 29.22
CA LYS A 67 4.28 -21.86 29.75
C LYS A 67 4.32 -23.30 30.25
N GLY A 68 5.27 -24.10 29.73
CA GLY A 68 5.43 -25.51 30.10
C GLY A 68 4.41 -26.48 29.48
N LYS A 69 3.44 -25.98 28.70
CA LYS A 69 2.48 -26.84 27.99
C LYS A 69 2.98 -27.09 26.57
N PRO A 70 3.28 -28.34 26.18
CA PRO A 70 3.56 -28.65 24.80
C PRO A 70 2.27 -28.51 23.97
N ARG A 71 2.40 -28.12 22.70
CA ARG A 71 1.32 -28.16 21.71
C ARG A 71 0.11 -27.25 21.97
N THR A 72 0.28 -26.07 22.53
CA THR A 72 -0.82 -25.10 22.78
C THR A 72 -1.34 -24.37 21.53
N TRP A 73 -0.98 -24.81 20.33
CA TRP A 73 -1.50 -24.25 19.09
C TRP A 73 -2.90 -24.81 18.81
N ALA A 74 -3.85 -23.95 18.43
CA ALA A 74 -5.15 -24.37 17.94
C ALA A 74 -5.00 -24.83 16.47
N GLY A 75 -5.25 -26.12 16.20
CA GLY A 75 -5.03 -26.76 14.90
C GLY A 75 -3.98 -27.88 15.00
N GLY A 76 -4.40 -29.13 14.76
CA GLY A 76 -3.61 -30.35 15.00
C GLY A 76 -2.40 -30.53 14.06
N GLU A 77 -1.64 -31.62 14.28
CA GLU A 77 -0.60 -32.05 13.34
C GLU A 77 -1.15 -32.30 11.92
N GLU A 78 -2.44 -32.66 11.83
CA GLU A 78 -3.17 -32.97 10.60
C GLU A 78 -3.31 -31.78 9.66
N THR A 79 -3.44 -30.55 10.19
CA THR A 79 -3.61 -29.33 9.38
C THR A 79 -2.30 -28.66 9.01
N ARG A 80 -1.16 -29.25 9.39
CA ARG A 80 0.16 -28.72 9.05
C ARG A 80 0.47 -28.99 7.59
N PHE A 81 0.99 -27.98 6.90
CA PHE A 81 1.55 -28.18 5.57
C PHE A 81 2.71 -29.18 5.65
N LYS A 82 2.56 -30.30 4.94
CA LYS A 82 3.62 -31.30 4.80
C LYS A 82 4.77 -30.70 3.97
N LYS A 83 6.00 -31.18 4.19
CA LYS A 83 7.15 -30.77 3.37
C LYS A 83 6.84 -31.06 1.89
N GLY A 84 7.04 -30.06 1.03
CA GLY A 84 6.70 -30.16 -0.40
C GLY A 84 5.24 -29.85 -0.76
N HIS A 85 4.40 -29.50 0.22
CA HIS A 85 3.03 -29.05 -0.06
C HIS A 85 3.04 -27.79 -0.92
N ARG A 86 2.47 -27.89 -2.13
CA ARG A 86 2.27 -26.76 -3.03
C ARG A 86 0.86 -26.19 -2.82
N PRO A 87 0.69 -24.86 -2.72
CA PRO A 87 -0.63 -24.25 -2.67
C PRO A 87 -1.49 -24.62 -3.90
N LYS A 88 -2.81 -24.65 -3.74
CA LYS A 88 -3.75 -24.91 -4.85
C LYS A 88 -3.54 -23.99 -6.05
N ASN A 89 -3.14 -22.73 -5.80
CA ASN A 89 -2.92 -21.72 -6.83
C ASN A 89 -1.47 -21.71 -7.36
N TYR A 90 -0.71 -22.78 -7.13
CA TYR A 90 0.64 -22.89 -7.66
C TYR A 90 0.62 -22.93 -9.19
N MET A 91 1.40 -22.05 -9.82
CA MET A 91 1.70 -22.10 -11.24
C MET A 91 3.17 -22.53 -11.44
N PRO A 92 3.48 -23.40 -12.41
CA PRO A 92 4.86 -23.79 -12.70
C PRO A 92 5.70 -22.60 -13.20
N VAL A 93 7.02 -22.70 -13.06
CA VAL A 93 7.97 -21.75 -13.66
C VAL A 93 7.78 -21.76 -15.18
N GLY A 94 7.77 -20.59 -15.80
CA GLY A 94 7.44 -20.37 -17.22
C GLY A 94 5.96 -20.08 -17.47
N SER A 95 5.07 -20.23 -16.49
CA SER A 95 3.67 -19.82 -16.65
C SER A 95 3.55 -18.31 -16.80
N GLU A 96 2.60 -17.89 -17.64
CA GLU A 96 2.23 -16.50 -17.84
C GLU A 96 0.92 -16.16 -17.11
N ARG A 97 0.77 -14.92 -16.67
CA ARG A 97 -0.47 -14.40 -16.11
C ARG A 97 -0.62 -12.91 -16.42
N ILE A 98 -1.86 -12.43 -16.42
CA ILE A 98 -2.16 -11.00 -16.41
C ILE A 98 -2.23 -10.55 -14.94
N ASN A 99 -1.45 -9.55 -14.56
CA ASN A 99 -1.45 -9.00 -13.22
C ASN A 99 -2.60 -8.00 -13.00
N THR A 100 -2.83 -7.58 -11.74
CA THR A 100 -3.88 -6.61 -11.40
C THR A 100 -3.73 -5.28 -12.15
N ASP A 101 -2.50 -4.92 -12.50
CA ASP A 101 -2.18 -3.70 -13.25
C ASP A 101 -2.32 -3.88 -14.78
N GLY A 102 -2.69 -5.07 -15.27
CA GLY A 102 -2.92 -5.38 -16.67
C GLY A 102 -1.67 -5.68 -17.50
N TYR A 103 -0.52 -5.98 -16.88
CA TYR A 103 0.69 -6.43 -17.59
C TYR A 103 0.78 -7.95 -17.61
N ILE A 104 1.50 -8.47 -18.60
CA ILE A 104 1.85 -9.89 -18.70
C ILE A 104 3.08 -10.15 -17.81
N ASP A 105 2.91 -10.98 -16.79
CA ASP A 105 4.00 -11.50 -15.96
C ASP A 105 4.32 -12.93 -16.37
N VAL A 106 5.59 -13.30 -16.34
CA VAL A 106 6.06 -14.69 -16.43
C VAL A 106 6.72 -15.11 -15.11
N LYS A 107 6.44 -16.33 -14.68
CA LYS A 107 7.06 -16.89 -13.47
C LYS A 107 8.49 -17.32 -13.79
N ILE A 108 9.49 -16.66 -13.21
CA ILE A 108 10.90 -16.96 -13.46
C ILE A 108 11.49 -17.97 -12.47
N ALA A 109 10.93 -18.09 -11.28
CA ALA A 109 11.43 -19.00 -10.25
C ALA A 109 10.42 -19.26 -9.13
N ASP A 110 10.62 -20.37 -8.43
CA ASP A 110 9.83 -20.73 -7.24
C ASP A 110 10.31 -19.99 -5.97
N PRO A 111 9.42 -19.80 -4.98
CA PRO A 111 8.00 -20.18 -4.97
C PRO A 111 7.07 -19.19 -5.70
N ASN A 112 7.43 -17.90 -5.78
CA ASN A 112 6.55 -16.85 -6.34
C ASN A 112 7.36 -15.67 -6.92
N LYS A 113 8.41 -15.94 -7.71
CA LYS A 113 9.16 -14.89 -8.41
C LYS A 113 8.57 -14.69 -9.81
N TRP A 114 7.94 -13.53 -10.01
CA TRP A 114 7.32 -13.13 -11.27
C TRP A 114 8.02 -11.89 -11.79
N THR A 115 8.21 -11.83 -13.11
CA THR A 115 8.78 -10.67 -13.80
C THR A 115 7.90 -10.32 -14.98
N GLN A 116 7.76 -9.02 -15.27
CA GLN A 116 6.97 -8.55 -16.41
C GLN A 116 7.68 -8.88 -17.73
N VAL A 117 6.93 -9.43 -18.69
CA VAL A 117 7.46 -9.91 -19.98
C VAL A 117 8.14 -8.80 -20.76
N HIS A 118 7.57 -7.59 -20.77
CA HIS A 118 8.16 -6.46 -21.49
C HIS A 118 9.54 -6.04 -20.95
N LEU A 119 9.79 -6.21 -19.64
CA LEU A 119 11.11 -5.93 -19.07
C LEU A 119 12.13 -6.97 -19.55
N LEU A 120 11.74 -8.24 -19.57
CA LEU A 120 12.61 -9.33 -20.04
C LEU A 120 12.98 -9.17 -21.52
N ILE A 121 11.99 -8.84 -22.37
CA ILE A 121 12.21 -8.61 -23.80
C ILE A 121 13.13 -7.40 -23.99
N TRP A 122 12.92 -6.32 -23.23
CA TRP A 122 13.78 -5.16 -23.33
C TRP A 122 15.21 -5.45 -22.87
N GLU A 123 15.38 -6.13 -21.75
CA GLU A 123 16.71 -6.50 -21.23
C GLU A 123 17.45 -7.45 -22.17
N ALA A 124 16.74 -8.33 -22.87
CA ALA A 124 17.33 -9.24 -23.84
C ALA A 124 17.94 -8.53 -25.06
N VAL A 125 17.34 -7.41 -25.52
CA VAL A 125 17.82 -6.67 -26.69
C VAL A 125 18.80 -5.56 -26.31
N ASN A 126 18.57 -4.87 -25.20
CA ASN A 126 19.27 -3.63 -24.85
C ASN A 126 20.15 -3.72 -23.60
N GLY A 127 20.09 -4.84 -22.88
CA GLY A 127 20.81 -5.03 -21.63
C GLY A 127 20.08 -4.48 -20.40
N PRO A 128 20.74 -4.46 -19.23
CA PRO A 128 20.09 -4.19 -17.96
C PRO A 128 19.50 -2.77 -17.88
N ILE A 129 18.30 -2.66 -17.31
CA ILE A 129 17.63 -1.36 -17.14
C ILE A 129 18.41 -0.50 -16.12
N PRO A 130 18.92 0.69 -16.52
CA PRO A 130 19.67 1.54 -15.62
C PRO A 130 18.80 2.06 -14.46
N LYS A 131 19.43 2.25 -13.29
CA LYS A 131 18.73 2.78 -12.11
C LYS A 131 18.04 4.11 -12.44
N GLY A 132 16.78 4.25 -12.04
CA GLY A 132 16.00 5.47 -12.29
C GLY A 132 15.36 5.54 -13.68
N HIS A 133 15.45 4.48 -14.49
CA HIS A 133 14.75 4.33 -15.76
C HIS A 133 13.63 3.29 -15.65
N VAL A 134 12.68 3.39 -16.57
CA VAL A 134 11.49 2.54 -16.67
C VAL A 134 11.17 2.31 -18.15
N VAL A 135 10.65 1.14 -18.47
CA VAL A 135 10.20 0.79 -19.83
C VAL A 135 8.72 1.14 -19.95
N ILE A 136 8.35 1.81 -21.03
CA ILE A 136 6.96 2.12 -21.37
C ILE A 136 6.60 1.56 -22.74
N PHE A 137 5.31 1.29 -22.94
CA PHE A 137 4.73 0.95 -24.23
C PHE A 137 4.46 2.23 -25.02
N ALA A 138 5.07 2.37 -26.19
CA ALA A 138 4.93 3.56 -27.03
C ALA A 138 3.49 3.71 -27.55
N ASP A 139 2.82 2.60 -27.85
CA ASP A 139 1.42 2.54 -28.29
C ASP A 139 0.39 2.48 -27.14
N ALA A 140 0.83 2.58 -25.88
CA ALA A 140 0.01 2.41 -24.67
C ALA A 140 -0.71 1.04 -24.54
N ASN A 141 -0.43 0.06 -25.41
CA ASN A 141 -0.99 -1.28 -25.37
C ASN A 141 -0.06 -2.23 -24.61
N LYS A 142 -0.46 -2.63 -23.40
CA LYS A 142 0.32 -3.50 -22.51
C LYS A 142 0.52 -4.93 -23.04
N PHE A 143 -0.23 -5.32 -24.06
CA PHE A 143 -0.11 -6.63 -24.72
C PHE A 143 0.87 -6.60 -25.91
N ASN A 144 1.19 -5.41 -26.44
CA ASN A 144 2.15 -5.27 -27.54
C ASN A 144 3.58 -5.23 -26.99
N VAL A 145 4.13 -6.41 -26.74
CA VAL A 145 5.48 -6.59 -26.18
C VAL A 145 6.59 -6.59 -27.23
N HIS A 146 6.34 -6.10 -28.44
CA HIS A 146 7.35 -6.03 -29.49
C HIS A 146 8.50 -5.10 -29.07
N PRO A 147 9.80 -5.48 -29.24
CA PRO A 147 10.94 -4.67 -28.81
C PRO A 147 10.88 -3.20 -29.28
N ASP A 148 10.48 -2.97 -30.53
CA ASP A 148 10.38 -1.61 -31.11
C ASP A 148 9.29 -0.73 -30.48
N ASN A 149 8.31 -1.34 -29.82
CA ASN A 149 7.25 -0.63 -29.08
C ASN A 149 7.69 -0.30 -27.64
N LEU A 150 8.78 -0.88 -27.16
CA LEU A 150 9.29 -0.68 -25.81
C LEU A 150 10.30 0.46 -25.80
N VAL A 151 10.01 1.49 -25.01
CA VAL A 151 10.88 2.67 -24.92
C VAL A 151 11.36 2.86 -23.49
N LEU A 152 12.67 2.97 -23.33
CA LEU A 152 13.28 3.31 -22.05
C LEU A 152 13.18 4.81 -21.80
N VAL A 153 12.56 5.19 -20.70
CA VAL A 153 12.46 6.59 -20.24
C VAL A 153 12.94 6.71 -18.81
N SER A 154 13.52 7.86 -18.45
CA SER A 154 13.79 8.20 -17.06
C SER A 154 12.49 8.43 -16.29
N ARG A 155 12.51 8.23 -14.97
CA ARG A 155 11.36 8.51 -14.11
C ARG A 155 10.93 9.98 -14.15
N SER A 156 11.85 10.92 -14.38
CA SER A 156 11.52 12.33 -14.55
C SER A 156 10.80 12.60 -15.86
N GLN A 157 11.23 11.99 -16.96
CA GLN A 157 10.54 12.06 -18.24
C GLN A 157 9.13 11.47 -18.11
N LEU A 158 8.99 10.28 -17.52
CA LEU A 158 7.68 9.65 -17.29
C LEU A 158 6.73 10.55 -16.51
N ALA A 159 7.20 11.22 -15.46
CA ALA A 159 6.38 12.15 -14.70
C ALA A 159 5.86 13.31 -15.57
N ARG A 160 6.71 13.87 -16.44
CA ARG A 160 6.29 14.93 -17.37
C ARG A 160 5.35 14.43 -18.45
N LEU A 161 5.58 13.22 -18.98
CA LEU A 161 4.70 12.59 -19.95
C LEU A 161 3.29 12.42 -19.40
N ASN A 162 3.17 11.91 -18.17
CA ASN A 162 1.88 11.71 -17.50
C ASN A 162 1.19 13.04 -17.16
N GLN A 163 1.92 14.02 -16.62
CA GLN A 163 1.37 15.35 -16.30
C GLN A 163 0.82 16.09 -17.53
N ASN A 164 1.36 15.83 -18.72
CA ASN A 164 0.98 16.49 -19.95
C ASN A 164 0.14 15.61 -20.89
N HIS A 165 -0.26 14.40 -20.44
CA HIS A 165 -1.02 13.44 -21.25
C HIS A 165 -0.40 13.14 -22.63
N LEU A 166 0.94 12.96 -22.65
CA LEU A 166 1.72 12.80 -23.88
C LEU A 166 1.94 11.34 -24.30
N ILE A 167 1.56 10.38 -23.46
CA ILE A 167 1.52 8.96 -23.83
C ILE A 167 0.17 8.72 -24.51
N LYS A 168 0.20 8.45 -25.82
CA LYS A 168 -0.99 8.25 -26.65
C LYS A 168 -0.96 6.85 -27.26
N GLY A 169 -2.09 6.41 -27.80
CA GLY A 169 -2.23 5.11 -28.48
C GLY A 169 -1.45 4.96 -29.80
N SER A 170 -0.46 5.81 -30.06
CA SER A 170 0.37 5.80 -31.26
C SER A 170 1.83 5.94 -30.85
N ALA A 171 2.64 4.98 -31.26
CA ALA A 171 4.06 4.93 -30.94
C ALA A 171 4.81 6.20 -31.38
N GLU A 172 4.50 6.72 -32.57
CA GLU A 172 5.10 7.95 -33.10
C GLU A 172 4.75 9.18 -32.27
N LEU A 173 3.49 9.31 -31.85
CA LEU A 173 3.08 10.43 -30.98
C LEU A 173 3.75 10.36 -29.61
N THR A 174 3.91 9.18 -29.04
CA THR A 174 4.59 9.00 -27.76
C THR A 174 6.09 9.31 -27.87
N LYS A 175 6.75 8.91 -28.96
CA LYS A 175 8.15 9.30 -29.24
C LYS A 175 8.32 10.82 -29.31
N VAL A 176 7.44 11.52 -30.03
CA VAL A 176 7.42 13.00 -30.05
C VAL A 176 7.14 13.56 -28.66
N GLY A 177 6.23 12.95 -27.91
CA GLY A 177 5.93 13.29 -26.52
C GLY A 177 7.16 13.23 -25.60
N ILE A 178 8.02 12.23 -25.77
CA ILE A 178 9.28 12.09 -25.02
C ILE A 178 10.20 13.27 -25.31
N VAL A 179 10.36 13.65 -26.58
CA VAL A 179 11.15 14.82 -26.98
C VAL A 179 10.60 16.11 -26.36
N ILE A 180 9.27 16.28 -26.34
CA ILE A 180 8.61 17.42 -25.69
C ILE A 180 8.87 17.41 -24.17
N ALA A 181 8.81 16.25 -23.52
CA ALA A 181 9.09 16.10 -22.10
C ALA A 181 10.53 16.52 -21.76
N ASP A 182 11.51 16.11 -22.59
CA ASP A 182 12.91 16.51 -22.46
C ASP A 182 13.12 18.00 -22.63
N LEU A 183 12.46 18.60 -23.62
CA LEU A 183 12.52 20.04 -23.84
C LEU A 183 11.98 20.80 -22.62
N LYS A 184 10.82 20.39 -22.10
CA LYS A 184 10.22 20.97 -20.89
C LYS A 184 11.11 20.80 -19.67
N GLN A 185 11.76 19.64 -19.51
CA GLN A 185 12.70 19.39 -18.42
C GLN A 185 13.91 20.33 -18.50
N LYS A 186 14.56 20.43 -19.67
CA LYS A 186 15.69 21.34 -19.90
C LYS A 186 15.34 22.81 -19.66
N ILE A 187 14.15 23.25 -20.06
CA ILE A 187 13.66 24.62 -19.80
C ILE A 187 13.52 24.87 -18.28
N SER A 188 12.92 23.92 -17.55
CA SER A 188 12.77 24.00 -16.10
C SER A 188 14.13 24.06 -15.40
N ASP A 189 15.08 23.20 -15.79
CA ASP A 189 16.41 23.14 -15.18
C ASP A 189 17.20 24.46 -15.37
N ARG A 190 17.09 25.09 -16.55
CA ARG A 190 17.65 26.43 -16.79
C ARG A 190 17.01 27.50 -15.91
N ARG A 191 15.68 27.48 -15.74
CA ARG A 191 14.96 28.44 -14.88
C ARG A 191 15.39 28.33 -13.42
N VAL A 192 15.62 27.11 -12.93
CA VAL A 192 16.08 26.87 -11.54
C VAL A 192 17.53 27.35 -11.36
N LYS A 193 18.42 27.08 -12.33
CA LYS A 193 19.81 27.56 -12.28
C LYS A 193 19.89 29.10 -12.27
N GLY A 194 19.07 29.78 -13.07
CA GLY A 194 19.03 31.26 -13.10
C GLY A 194 18.58 31.89 -11.78
N LYS A 195 17.78 31.20 -10.97
CA LYS A 195 17.36 31.66 -9.63
C LYS A 195 18.39 31.41 -8.51
N LYS A 196 19.39 30.57 -8.76
CA LYS A 196 20.47 30.22 -7.81
C LYS A 196 21.81 30.89 -8.17
N GLY A 197 21.80 31.94 -8.99
CA GLY A 197 23.00 32.75 -9.28
C GLY A 197 23.58 33.37 -8.00
N PRO A 198 24.89 33.72 -7.99
CA PRO A 198 25.55 34.23 -6.78
C PRO A 198 24.85 35.49 -6.28
N MET A 199 24.68 35.58 -4.96
CA MET A 199 24.24 36.80 -4.30
C MET A 199 25.26 37.89 -4.60
N PRO A 200 24.84 39.13 -4.95
CA PRO A 200 25.79 40.22 -5.16
C PRO A 200 26.57 40.45 -3.86
N GLU A 201 27.91 40.57 -4.00
CA GLU A 201 28.84 40.95 -2.92
C GLU A 201 28.55 42.37 -2.40
#